data_AF-A0A2R6PN03-F1
#
_entry.id   AF-A0A2R6PN03-F1
#
_cell.length_a   1.000
_cell.length_b   1.000
_cell.length_c   1.000
_cell.angle_alpha   90.00
_cell.angle_beta   90.00
_cell.angle_gamma   90.00
#
_symmetry.space_group_name_H-M   'P 1'
#
loop_
_entity.id
_entity.type
_entity.pdbx_description
1 polymer ?
#
loop_
_entity_poly.entity_id
_entity_poly.type
_entity_poly.pdbx_seq_one_letter_code
_entity_poly.pdbx_strand_id
1 'polypeptide(L)'
;MTDPAAAAAATVQRLPASTQSKLRSTQILVSLPQVVSELVQNSLDAGARHVDVGVDCGDWTCWVRDDGAGMSKSDLEAFECAGRYGV
;
A
#
# COMPACT_ATOMS: atom_id res chain seq x y z
N MET A 1 14.65 18.48 44.90
CA MET A 1 13.28 18.89 44.53
C MET A 1 12.95 18.23 43.21
N THR A 2 12.32 17.07 43.29
CA THR A 2 11.77 16.31 42.17
C THR A 2 10.52 17.01 41.67
N ASP A 3 10.47 17.32 40.37
CA ASP A 3 9.33 17.95 39.73
C ASP A 3 8.10 17.00 39.76
N PRO A 4 6.95 17.40 40.32
CA PRO A 4 5.80 16.50 40.53
C PRO A 4 4.94 16.28 39.27
N ALA A 5 5.41 16.68 38.09
CA ALA A 5 4.66 16.55 36.83
C ALA A 5 4.87 15.20 36.11
N ALA A 6 5.55 14.22 36.73
CA ALA A 6 5.85 12.93 36.11
C ALA A 6 4.74 11.88 36.21
N ALA A 7 3.56 12.19 36.76
CA ALA A 7 2.53 11.17 37.02
C ALA A 7 1.07 11.65 36.85
N ALA A 8 0.79 12.52 35.89
CA ALA A 8 -0.58 12.71 35.41
C ALA A 8 -0.80 11.83 34.19
N ALA A 9 -1.72 10.87 34.29
CA ALA A 9 -2.14 9.92 33.27
C ALA A 9 -1.97 10.47 31.85
N ALA A 10 -1.05 9.88 31.08
CA ALA A 10 -0.83 10.24 29.68
C ALA A 10 -2.07 9.85 28.87
N THR A 11 -3.09 10.72 28.87
CA THR A 11 -4.24 10.62 27.97
C THR A 11 -3.71 10.51 26.55
N VAL A 12 -4.11 9.46 25.84
CA VAL A 12 -3.78 9.28 24.43
C VAL A 12 -4.26 10.52 23.67
N GLN A 13 -3.32 11.28 23.11
CA GLN A 13 -3.61 12.48 22.33
C GLN A 13 -3.53 12.15 20.83
N ARG A 14 -4.42 12.75 20.05
CA ARG A 14 -4.40 12.60 18.59
C ARG A 14 -3.12 13.26 18.04
N LEU A 15 -2.39 12.54 17.20
CA LEU A 15 -1.19 13.08 16.56
C LEU A 15 -1.55 14.25 15.62
N PRO A 16 -0.63 15.21 15.39
CA PRO A 16 -0.83 16.24 14.36
C PRO A 16 -1.09 15.64 12.98
N ALA A 17 -1.91 16.30 12.16
CA ALA A 17 -2.29 15.80 10.83
C ALA A 17 -1.08 15.47 9.94
N SER A 18 -0.03 16.29 9.98
CA SER A 18 1.21 16.05 9.24
C SER A 18 1.94 14.77 9.70
N THR A 19 1.90 14.45 10.99
CA THR A 19 2.45 13.21 11.56
C THR A 19 1.56 12.02 11.23
N GLN A 20 0.23 12.18 11.24
CA GLN A 20 -0.70 11.14 10.79
C GLN A 20 -0.48 10.78 9.31
N SER A 21 -0.32 11.78 8.44
CA SER A 21 -0.01 11.58 7.02
C SER A 21 1.33 10.87 6.85
N LYS A 22 2.39 11.27 7.58
CA LYS A 22 3.69 10.59 7.55
C LYS A 22 3.61 9.15 8.06
N LEU A 23 2.88 8.90 9.14
CA LEU A 23 2.72 7.54 9.68
C LEU A 23 1.90 6.66 8.74
N ARG A 24 0.82 7.16 8.15
CA ARG A 24 0.08 6.45 7.10
C ARG A 24 0.96 6.13 5.89
N SER A 25 1.83 7.06 5.48
CA SER A 25 2.83 6.81 4.43
C SER A 25 3.89 5.76 4.82
N THR A 26 4.11 5.52 6.12
CA THR A 26 5.12 4.57 6.63
C THR A 26 4.52 3.22 7.04
N GLN A 27 3.19 3.07 6.98
CA GLN A 27 2.49 1.87 7.47
C GLN A 27 1.65 1.21 6.37
N ILE A 28 2.26 1.03 5.20
CA ILE A 28 1.99 -0.10 4.31
C ILE A 28 3.37 -0.56 3.85
N LEU A 29 4.11 -1.22 4.74
CA LEU A 29 5.37 -1.88 4.40
C LEU A 29 5.04 -3.11 3.56
N VAL A 30 4.77 -2.91 2.27
CA VAL A 30 4.69 -4.01 1.31
C VAL A 30 6.11 -4.47 1.02
N SER A 31 6.43 -5.67 1.48
CA SER A 31 7.64 -6.35 1.02
C SER A 31 7.53 -6.61 -0.48
N LEU A 32 8.64 -6.61 -1.22
CA LEU A 32 8.63 -6.91 -2.66
C LEU A 32 7.90 -8.24 -2.98
N PRO A 33 8.07 -9.33 -2.19
CA PRO A 33 7.26 -10.54 -2.37
C PRO A 33 5.76 -10.33 -2.18
N GLN A 34 5.36 -9.46 -1.24
CA GLN A 34 3.96 -9.13 -1.02
C GLN A 34 3.38 -8.37 -2.22
N VAL A 35 4.10 -7.38 -2.76
CA VAL A 35 3.67 -6.67 -3.98
C VAL A 35 3.45 -7.65 -5.12
N VAL A 36 4.42 -8.54 -5.37
CA VAL A 36 4.31 -9.56 -6.41
C VAL A 36 3.12 -10.48 -6.17
N SER A 37 2.89 -10.91 -4.92
CA SER A 37 1.76 -11.80 -4.58
C SER A 37 0.41 -11.17 -4.88
N GLU A 38 0.22 -9.90 -4.48
CA GLU A 38 -1.03 -9.17 -4.74
C GLU A 38 -1.25 -8.95 -6.25
N LEU A 39 -0.19 -8.62 -7.01
CA LEU A 39 -0.30 -8.45 -8.46
C LEU A 39 -0.64 -9.77 -9.16
N VAL A 40 -0.02 -10.89 -8.75
CA VAL A 40 -0.34 -12.21 -9.30
C VAL A 40 -1.77 -12.63 -8.94
N GLN A 41 -2.24 -12.33 -7.72
CA GLN A 41 -3.62 -12.62 -7.33
C GLN A 41 -4.61 -11.86 -8.22
N ASN A 42 -4.35 -10.59 -8.53
CA ASN A 42 -5.18 -9.81 -9.46
C ASN A 42 -5.21 -10.44 -10.87
N SER A 43 -4.07 -10.91 -11.37
CA SER A 43 -4.02 -11.62 -12.66
C SER A 43 -4.86 -12.91 -12.65
N LEU A 44 -4.82 -13.68 -11.56
CA LEU A 44 -5.64 -14.89 -11.40
C LEU A 44 -7.13 -14.58 -11.32
N ASP A 45 -7.50 -13.54 -10.57
CA ASP A 45 -8.89 -13.10 -10.45
C ASP A 45 -9.44 -12.59 -11.80
N ALA A 46 -8.58 -12.05 -12.66
CA ALA A 46 -8.89 -11.69 -14.04
C ALA A 46 -8.93 -12.89 -15.01
N GLY A 47 -8.71 -14.12 -14.52
CA GLY A 47 -8.78 -15.35 -15.29
C GLY A 47 -7.58 -15.62 -16.20
N ALA A 48 -6.41 -15.02 -15.90
CA ALA A 48 -5.19 -15.27 -16.66
C ALA A 48 -4.80 -16.75 -16.64
N ARG A 49 -4.30 -17.24 -17.78
CA ARG A 49 -3.73 -18.59 -17.92
C ARG A 49 -2.21 -18.56 -18.00
N HIS A 50 -1.65 -17.40 -18.34
CA HIS A 50 -0.24 -17.16 -18.39
C HIS A 50 0.09 -15.89 -17.62
N VAL A 51 1.07 -15.99 -16.71
CA VAL A 51 1.54 -14.88 -15.89
C VAL A 51 3.06 -14.89 -15.87
N ASP A 52 3.66 -13.84 -16.40
CA ASP A 52 5.10 -13.59 -16.36
C ASP A 52 5.42 -12.61 -15.23
N VAL A 53 6.41 -12.95 -14.42
CA VAL A 53 6.86 -12.12 -13.29
C VAL A 53 8.35 -11.82 -13.45
N GLY A 54 8.71 -10.54 -13.38
CA GLY A 54 10.09 -10.09 -13.37
C GLY A 54 10.39 -9.26 -12.13
N VAL A 55 11.59 -9.45 -11.58
CA VAL A 55 12.11 -8.69 -10.45
C VAL A 55 13.50 -8.18 -10.79
N ASP A 56 13.70 -6.87 -10.64
CA ASP A 56 15.00 -6.24 -10.69
C ASP A 56 15.47 -5.93 -9.26
N CYS A 57 16.44 -6.71 -8.80
CA CYS A 57 17.02 -6.53 -7.47
C CYS A 57 18.02 -5.37 -7.39
N GLY A 58 18.51 -4.87 -8.52
CA GLY A 58 19.37 -3.69 -8.58
C GLY A 58 18.57 -2.41 -8.35
N ASP A 59 17.44 -2.30 -9.05
CA ASP A 59 16.55 -1.14 -8.98
C ASP A 59 15.41 -1.30 -7.96
N TRP A 60 15.32 -2.45 -7.28
CA TRP A 60 14.23 -2.81 -6.37
C TRP A 60 12.84 -2.67 -6.99
N THR A 61 12.72 -3.03 -8.26
CA THR A 61 11.46 -2.98 -9.01
C THR A 61 10.95 -4.39 -9.31
N CYS A 62 9.64 -4.50 -9.56
CA CYS A 62 9.04 -5.72 -10.08
C CYS A 62 7.96 -5.37 -11.10
N TRP A 63 7.63 -6.34 -11.95
CA TRP A 63 6.52 -6.25 -12.88
C TRP A 63 5.84 -7.61 -13.02
N VAL A 64 4.55 -7.58 -13.31
CA VAL A 64 3.72 -8.75 -13.60
C VAL A 64 3.00 -8.47 -14.92
N ARG A 65 3.03 -9.44 -15.83
CA ARG A 65 2.32 -9.40 -17.11
C ARG A 65 1.44 -10.63 -17.23
N ASP A 66 0.19 -10.43 -17.58
CA ASP A 66 -0.77 -11.52 -17.74
C ASP A 66 -1.59 -11.42 -19.03
N ASP A 67 -2.27 -12.51 -19.36
CA ASP A 67 -3.23 -12.63 -20.47
C ASP A 67 -4.70 -12.65 -20.01
N GLY A 68 -4.98 -12.08 -18.83
CA GLY A 68 -6.32 -11.99 -18.25
C GLY A 68 -7.24 -10.99 -18.95
N ALA A 69 -8.44 -10.82 -18.41
CA ALA A 69 -9.45 -9.91 -18.97
C ALA A 69 -9.04 -8.43 -18.99
N GLY A 70 -7.99 -8.06 -18.26
CA GLY A 70 -7.52 -6.68 -18.11
C GLY A 70 -8.46 -5.80 -17.28
N MET A 71 -8.16 -4.50 -17.21
CA MET A 71 -9.04 -3.49 -16.61
C MET A 71 -9.70 -2.65 -17.70
N SER A 72 -11.00 -2.37 -17.56
CA SER A 72 -11.65 -1.40 -18.44
C SER A 72 -11.17 0.02 -18.12
N LYS A 73 -11.30 0.94 -19.08
CA LYS A 73 -10.94 2.35 -18.85
C LYS A 73 -11.72 2.97 -17.69
N SER A 74 -12.99 2.60 -17.52
CA SER A 74 -13.83 3.03 -16.40
C SER A 74 -13.33 2.49 -15.06
N ASP A 75 -12.82 1.26 -15.01
CA ASP A 75 -12.25 0.71 -13.77
C ASP A 75 -10.98 1.48 -13.39
N LEU A 76 -10.15 1.81 -14.39
CA LEU A 76 -8.94 2.60 -14.18
C LEU A 76 -9.27 4.02 -13.67
N GLU A 77 -10.28 4.68 -14.24
CA GLU A 77 -10.76 5.99 -13.77
C GLU A 77 -11.33 5.91 -12.34
N ALA A 78 -11.99 4.80 -11.98
CA ALA A 78 -12.43 4.57 -10.61
C ALA A 78 -11.25 4.39 -9.64
N PHE A 79 -10.18 3.71 -10.06
CA PHE A 79 -8.93 3.62 -9.28
C PHE A 79 -8.23 4.98 -9.14
N GLU A 80 -8.26 5.85 -10.14
CA GLU A 80 -7.71 7.21 -10.03
C GLU A 80 -8.53 8.07 -9.04
N CYS A 81 -9.85 7.92 -9.04
CA CYS A 81 -10.72 8.62 -8.10
C CYS A 81 -10.56 8.09 -6.66
N ALA A 82 -10.34 6.78 -6.49
CA ALA A 82 -10.06 6.13 -5.21
C ALA A 82 -8.59 6.24 -4.75
N GLY A 83 -7.67 6.57 -5.67
CA GLY A 83 -6.21 6.56 -5.50
C GLY A 83 -5.66 7.69 -4.63
N ARG A 84 -6.49 8.64 -4.21
CA ARG A 84 -6.19 9.46 -3.02
C ARG A 84 -6.73 8.72 -1.82
N TYR A 85 -5.98 7.77 -1.26
CA TYR A 85 -6.24 7.03 -0.02
C TYR A 85 -7.05 7.85 1.01
N GLY A 86 -8.36 7.83 0.88
CA GLY A 86 -9.26 8.86 1.38
C GLY A 86 -10.46 8.22 2.04
N VAL A 87 -10.21 7.71 3.24
CA VAL A 87 -11.18 7.55 4.33
C VAL A 87 -10.44 7.75 5.66
#